data_AF-A0A961TR04-F1
#
_entry.id   AF-A0A961TR04-F1
#
_cell.length_a   1.000
_cell.length_b   1.000
_cell.length_c   1.000
_cell.angle_alpha   90.00
_cell.angle_beta   90.00
_cell.angle_gamma   90.00
#
_symmetry.space_group_name_H-M   'P 1'
#
loop_
_entity.id
_entity.type
_entity.pdbx_description
1 polymer ?
#
loop_
_entity_poly.entity_id
_entity_poly.type
_entity_poly.pdbx_seq_one_letter_code
_entity_poly.pdbx_strand_id
1 'polypeptide(L)'
;MKRLLTALLLAPIALSLAHSPTRAETDWKTVMAGIDGIVVYCRSTTREKYAAKICGTIAAAVSEGFGKSPLSVTDAGMVYTGAAAGKDENSDPLKTRSAHSFANPLFMRVHIKGTDDNNPAIYVGLRTMIAFEAATNSGSDLPGKAGDLVIEEVEAVANGPKSKLPAFIAANIAKRTKALIGEIVAGM
;
A
#
# COMPACT_ATOMS: atom_id res chain seq x y z
N MET A 1 -29.17 -54.18 -45.83
CA MET A 1 -29.91 -54.47 -44.58
C MET A 1 -29.04 -54.11 -43.39
N LYS A 2 -29.62 -53.39 -42.40
CA LYS A 2 -29.21 -53.24 -40.96
C LYS A 2 -27.84 -52.58 -40.68
N ARG A 3 -27.78 -51.33 -40.22
CA ARG A 3 -28.10 -50.71 -38.90
C ARG A 3 -26.89 -50.68 -37.93
N LEU A 4 -26.53 -49.44 -37.58
CA LEU A 4 -26.02 -48.90 -36.30
C LEU A 4 -24.93 -49.66 -35.53
N LEU A 5 -23.86 -48.93 -35.17
CA LEU A 5 -23.66 -48.56 -33.75
C LEU A 5 -22.68 -47.39 -33.62
N THR A 6 -23.24 -46.25 -33.25
CA THR A 6 -22.58 -45.00 -32.87
C THR A 6 -22.00 -45.17 -31.46
N ALA A 7 -20.67 -45.11 -31.31
CA ALA A 7 -20.04 -45.02 -30.00
C ALA A 7 -19.73 -43.54 -29.69
N LEU A 8 -20.66 -42.91 -28.97
CA LEU A 8 -20.53 -41.57 -28.40
C LEU A 8 -19.60 -41.67 -27.18
N LEU A 9 -18.32 -41.33 -27.34
CA LEU A 9 -17.42 -41.12 -26.21
C LEU A 9 -17.68 -39.73 -25.62
N LEU A 10 -18.57 -39.70 -24.62
CA LEU A 10 -18.75 -38.56 -23.72
C LEU A 10 -17.52 -38.47 -22.80
N ALA A 11 -16.57 -37.60 -23.15
CA ALA A 11 -15.57 -37.13 -22.20
C ALA A 11 -16.27 -36.22 -21.18
N PRO A 12 -16.19 -36.50 -19.86
CA PRO A 12 -16.59 -35.51 -18.87
C PRO A 12 -15.56 -34.38 -18.93
N ILE A 13 -15.95 -33.25 -19.54
CA ILE A 13 -15.28 -31.98 -19.32
C ILE A 13 -15.54 -31.67 -17.85
N ALA A 14 -14.60 -32.05 -16.98
CA ALA A 14 -14.53 -31.53 -15.64
C ALA A 14 -14.39 -30.01 -15.80
N LEU A 15 -15.49 -29.28 -15.61
CA LEU A 15 -15.42 -27.86 -15.30
C LEU A 15 -14.64 -27.77 -14.00
N SER A 16 -13.33 -27.59 -14.14
CA SER A 16 -12.50 -26.97 -13.12
C SER A 16 -13.08 -25.57 -12.95
N LEU A 17 -14.10 -25.46 -12.10
CA LEU A 17 -14.44 -24.23 -11.41
C LEU A 17 -13.15 -23.83 -10.71
N ALA A 18 -12.36 -23.02 -11.40
CA ALA A 18 -11.28 -22.26 -10.83
C ALA A 18 -11.93 -21.47 -9.70
N HIS A 19 -11.87 -22.03 -8.49
CA HIS A 19 -12.06 -21.27 -7.29
C HIS A 19 -10.91 -20.28 -7.31
N SER A 20 -11.14 -19.12 -7.94
CA SER A 20 -10.36 -17.94 -7.61
C SER A 20 -10.41 -17.89 -6.08
N PRO A 21 -9.27 -18.00 -5.38
CA PRO A 21 -9.30 -17.89 -3.93
C PRO A 21 -10.01 -16.58 -3.66
N THR A 22 -11.18 -16.68 -3.02
CA THR A 22 -11.88 -15.50 -2.51
C THR A 22 -10.84 -14.80 -1.66
N ARG A 23 -10.42 -13.62 -2.09
CA ARG A 23 -9.48 -12.79 -1.34
C ARG A 23 -10.05 -12.74 0.07
N ALA A 24 -9.35 -13.36 1.03
CA ALA A 24 -9.78 -13.32 2.41
C ALA A 24 -9.91 -11.84 2.77
N GLU A 25 -11.12 -11.43 3.14
CA GLU A 25 -11.38 -10.06 3.55
C GLU A 25 -10.48 -9.76 4.75
N THR A 26 -9.75 -8.64 4.69
CA THR A 26 -8.85 -8.25 5.77
C THR A 26 -9.70 -7.98 7.02
N ASP A 27 -9.46 -8.73 8.10
CA ASP A 27 -10.13 -8.50 9.39
C ASP A 27 -9.57 -7.23 10.04
N TRP A 28 -10.12 -6.10 9.62
CA TRP A 28 -9.73 -4.79 10.11
C TRP A 28 -9.95 -4.65 11.61
N LYS A 29 -10.94 -5.32 12.20
CA LYS A 29 -11.16 -5.26 13.64
C LYS A 29 -9.97 -5.82 14.41
N THR A 30 -9.47 -6.98 13.98
CA THR A 30 -8.28 -7.61 14.57
C THR A 30 -7.03 -6.79 14.29
N VAL A 31 -6.87 -6.26 13.08
CA VAL A 31 -5.71 -5.43 12.71
C VAL A 31 -5.66 -4.11 13.51
N MET A 32 -6.80 -3.48 13.72
CA MET A 32 -6.90 -2.18 14.40
C MET A 32 -6.85 -2.33 15.93
N ALA A 33 -6.95 -3.54 16.46
CA ALA A 33 -6.85 -3.79 17.90
C ALA A 33 -5.47 -3.34 18.42
N GLY A 34 -5.47 -2.32 19.29
CA GLY A 34 -4.26 -1.78 19.89
C GLY A 34 -3.53 -0.70 19.08
N ILE A 35 -4.03 -0.35 17.88
CA ILE A 35 -3.52 0.80 17.12
C ILE A 35 -3.97 2.10 17.80
N ASP A 36 -3.04 3.03 18.02
CA ASP A 36 -3.28 4.31 18.72
C ASP A 36 -3.08 5.55 17.85
N GLY A 37 -2.71 5.37 16.59
CA GLY A 37 -2.64 6.45 15.61
C GLY A 37 -2.28 5.98 14.21
N ILE A 38 -2.42 6.90 13.25
CA ILE A 38 -2.05 6.70 11.85
C ILE A 38 -0.88 7.61 11.52
N VAL A 39 0.15 7.05 10.88
CA VAL A 39 1.28 7.83 10.36
C VAL A 39 1.34 7.66 8.85
N VAL A 40 1.10 8.73 8.10
CA VAL A 40 1.29 8.77 6.65
C VAL A 40 2.63 9.38 6.32
N TYR A 41 3.38 8.77 5.40
CA TYR A 41 4.65 9.31 4.95
C TYR A 41 4.96 8.86 3.53
N CYS A 42 5.81 9.61 2.85
CA CYS A 42 6.20 9.32 1.47
C CYS A 42 7.67 8.94 1.37
N ARG A 43 7.94 7.92 0.58
CA ARG A 43 9.29 7.53 0.19
C ARG A 43 9.44 7.75 -1.30
N SER A 44 10.32 8.66 -1.70
CA SER A 44 10.54 8.96 -3.11
C SER A 44 11.92 8.52 -3.58
N THR A 45 12.00 7.97 -4.80
CA THR A 45 13.28 7.73 -5.50
C THR A 45 13.60 8.83 -6.51
N THR A 46 12.82 9.91 -6.53
CA THR A 46 12.97 11.06 -7.41
C THR A 46 12.76 12.37 -6.63
N ARG A 47 13.46 13.44 -7.03
CA ARG A 47 13.30 14.79 -6.45
C ARG A 47 12.36 15.69 -7.23
N GLU A 48 11.71 15.14 -8.25
CA GLU A 48 10.84 15.93 -9.10
C GLU A 48 9.68 16.53 -8.32
N LYS A 49 9.29 17.77 -8.70
CA LYS A 49 8.24 18.53 -8.01
C LYS A 49 6.90 17.78 -7.94
N TYR A 50 6.66 16.86 -8.88
CA TYR A 50 5.45 16.06 -8.87
C TYR A 50 5.37 15.09 -7.67
N ALA A 51 6.50 14.64 -7.13
CA ALA A 51 6.52 13.70 -6.00
C ALA A 51 5.91 14.35 -4.75
N ALA A 52 6.23 15.62 -4.49
CA ALA A 52 5.63 16.40 -3.41
C ALA A 52 4.13 16.57 -3.58
N LYS A 53 3.69 16.87 -4.81
CA LYS A 53 2.26 16.99 -5.12
C LYS A 53 1.49 15.68 -4.91
N ILE A 54 2.04 14.56 -5.40
CA ILE A 54 1.45 13.23 -5.21
C ILE A 54 1.37 12.90 -3.72
N CYS A 55 2.47 13.10 -3.00
CA CYS A 55 2.55 12.85 -1.57
C CYS A 55 1.48 13.62 -0.79
N GLY A 56 1.43 14.95 -0.95
CA GLY A 56 0.46 15.79 -0.25
C GLY A 56 -0.99 15.47 -0.62
N THR A 57 -1.25 15.09 -1.88
CA THR A 57 -2.61 14.68 -2.30
C THR A 57 -3.06 13.41 -1.59
N ILE A 58 -2.17 12.42 -1.47
CA ILE A 58 -2.50 11.15 -0.82
C ILE A 58 -2.57 11.32 0.69
N ALA A 59 -1.64 12.05 1.30
CA ALA A 59 -1.67 12.37 2.73
C ALA A 59 -2.97 13.10 3.12
N ALA A 60 -3.40 14.09 2.33
CA ALA A 60 -4.68 14.77 2.53
C ALA A 60 -5.87 13.81 2.42
N ALA A 61 -5.86 12.87 1.46
CA ALA A 61 -6.90 11.86 1.33
C ALA A 61 -6.95 10.90 2.54
N VAL A 62 -5.78 10.58 3.13
CA VAL A 62 -5.69 9.78 4.36
C VAL A 62 -6.30 10.53 5.53
N SER A 63 -5.86 11.77 5.77
CA SER A 63 -6.36 12.61 6.87
C SER A 63 -7.87 12.87 6.75
N GLU A 64 -8.37 13.15 5.54
CA GLU A 64 -9.81 13.32 5.29
C GLU A 64 -10.60 12.02 5.58
N GLY A 65 -10.10 10.87 5.11
CA GLY A 65 -10.76 9.59 5.27
C GLY A 65 -10.91 9.16 6.74
N PHE A 66 -9.88 9.40 7.56
CA PHE A 66 -9.89 9.11 8.99
C PHE A 66 -10.47 10.24 9.85
N GLY A 67 -10.92 11.35 9.28
CA GLY A 67 -11.39 12.52 10.06
C GLY A 67 -12.59 12.27 10.98
N LYS A 68 -13.27 11.12 10.84
CA LYS A 68 -14.36 10.66 11.73
C LYS A 68 -13.96 9.50 12.65
N SER A 69 -12.74 8.98 12.51
CA SER A 69 -12.18 7.93 13.35
C SER A 69 -11.70 8.52 14.68
N PRO A 70 -11.68 7.74 15.78
CA PRO A 70 -11.01 8.15 17.01
C PRO A 70 -9.48 8.23 16.89
N LEU A 71 -8.90 7.75 15.78
CA LEU A 71 -7.45 7.74 15.57
C LEU A 71 -6.97 9.08 15.02
N SER A 72 -5.91 9.60 15.65
CA SER A 72 -5.21 10.78 15.14
C SER A 72 -4.35 10.39 13.93
N VAL A 73 -4.33 11.25 12.92
CA VAL A 73 -3.49 11.08 11.73
C VAL A 73 -2.36 12.10 11.76
N THR A 74 -1.12 11.65 11.57
CA THR A 74 0.05 12.52 11.41
C THR A 74 0.68 12.32 10.04
N ASP A 75 0.96 13.42 9.33
CA ASP A 75 1.78 13.45 8.12
C ASP A 75 3.25 13.67 8.49
N ALA A 76 4.08 12.66 8.25
CA ALA A 76 5.52 12.69 8.51
C ALA A 76 6.33 13.28 7.33
N GLY A 77 5.66 13.69 6.26
CA GLY A 77 6.27 14.26 5.07
C GLY A 77 6.97 13.24 4.18
N MET A 78 8.00 13.69 3.47
CA MET A 78 8.69 12.91 2.44
C MET A 78 10.15 12.66 2.78
N VAL A 79 10.59 11.42 2.58
CA VAL A 79 11.99 11.01 2.62
C VAL A 79 12.46 10.58 1.23
N TYR A 80 13.70 10.91 0.89
CA TYR A 80 14.32 10.53 -0.37
C TYR A 80 15.21 9.30 -0.19
N THR A 81 15.20 8.39 -1.16
CA THR A 81 15.96 7.13 -1.12
C THR A 81 16.58 6.81 -2.48
N GLY A 82 17.57 5.91 -2.49
CA GLY A 82 18.27 5.52 -3.71
C GLY A 82 18.99 6.71 -4.35
N ALA A 83 18.90 6.84 -5.68
CA ALA A 83 19.55 7.92 -6.43
C ALA A 83 19.08 9.33 -6.03
N ALA A 84 17.91 9.47 -5.40
CA ALA A 84 17.42 10.75 -4.93
C ALA A 84 17.95 11.13 -3.53
N ALA A 85 18.47 10.21 -2.73
CA ALA A 85 18.96 10.53 -1.38
C ALA A 85 20.25 11.35 -1.46
N GLY A 86 20.29 12.47 -0.71
CA GLY A 86 21.53 13.20 -0.47
C GLY A 86 22.49 12.39 0.40
N LYS A 87 23.79 12.72 0.36
CA LYS A 87 24.83 12.04 1.17
C LYS A 87 24.53 12.05 2.68
N ASP A 88 23.84 13.09 3.16
CA ASP A 88 23.56 13.30 4.58
C ASP A 88 22.05 13.29 4.90
N GLU A 89 21.21 12.88 3.95
CA GLU A 89 19.77 12.76 4.18
C GLU A 89 19.42 11.42 4.83
N ASN A 90 18.61 11.48 5.87
CA ASN A 90 17.99 10.29 6.43
C ASN A 90 17.03 9.69 5.40
N SER A 91 17.44 8.56 4.82
CA SER A 91 16.61 7.72 3.95
C SER A 91 15.79 6.69 4.73
N ASP A 92 16.05 6.59 6.05
CA ASP A 92 15.40 5.66 6.95
C ASP A 92 14.14 6.28 7.58
N PRO A 93 12.95 5.81 7.21
CA PRO A 93 11.73 6.28 7.82
C PRO A 93 11.61 5.88 9.29
N LEU A 94 12.37 4.91 9.83
CA LEU A 94 12.28 4.47 11.24
C LEU A 94 12.54 5.62 12.23
N LYS A 95 13.41 6.58 11.90
CA LYS A 95 13.60 7.79 12.71
C LYS A 95 12.45 8.78 12.61
N THR A 96 11.72 8.76 11.50
CA THR A 96 10.45 9.49 11.35
C THR A 96 9.32 8.76 12.08
N ARG A 97 9.34 7.41 12.14
CA ARG A 97 8.34 6.58 12.84
C ARG A 97 8.32 6.81 14.35
N SER A 98 9.47 7.02 14.98
CA SER A 98 9.61 7.29 16.41
C SER A 98 9.50 8.78 16.79
N ALA A 99 9.37 9.67 15.80
CA ALA A 99 9.15 11.10 16.03
C ALA A 99 7.67 11.44 16.33
N HIS A 100 6.78 10.46 16.26
CA HIS A 100 5.34 10.64 16.46
C HIS A 100 4.89 9.98 17.76
N SER A 101 3.98 10.64 18.49
CA SER A 101 3.56 10.31 19.86
C SER A 101 2.70 9.03 20.00
N PHE A 102 2.79 8.09 19.06
CA PHE A 102 2.02 6.85 19.02
C PHE A 102 2.90 5.67 19.42
N ALA A 103 2.42 4.84 20.33
CA ALA A 103 3.11 3.62 20.76
C ALA A 103 2.93 2.49 19.73
N ASN A 104 1.77 2.40 19.10
CA ASN A 104 1.41 1.35 18.13
C ASN A 104 0.78 1.98 16.86
N PRO A 105 1.54 2.71 16.06
CA PRO A 105 1.01 3.35 14.86
C PRO A 105 0.72 2.34 13.74
N LEU A 106 -0.38 2.58 13.01
CA LEU A 106 -0.58 2.05 11.66
C LEU A 106 0.13 2.98 10.67
N PHE A 107 1.07 2.43 9.92
CA PHE A 107 1.82 3.20 8.92
C PHE A 107 1.18 3.09 7.54
N MET A 108 1.00 4.23 6.88
CA MET A 108 0.55 4.36 5.51
C MET A 108 1.68 4.97 4.66
N ARG A 109 2.52 4.13 4.06
CA ARG A 109 3.66 4.58 3.25
C ARG A 109 3.28 4.74 1.80
N VAL A 110 3.49 5.93 1.24
CA VAL A 110 3.41 6.19 -0.19
C VAL A 110 4.80 6.08 -0.81
N HIS A 111 5.05 5.01 -1.55
CA HIS A 111 6.24 4.85 -2.37
C HIS A 111 6.01 5.54 -3.72
N ILE A 112 6.86 6.50 -4.06
CA ILE A 112 6.86 7.21 -5.34
C ILE A 112 8.15 6.87 -6.07
N LYS A 113 8.02 6.26 -7.24
CA LYS A 113 9.12 6.10 -8.18
C LYS A 113 8.75 6.84 -9.46
N GLY A 114 9.73 7.51 -10.06
CA GLY A 114 9.52 8.08 -11.37
C GLY A 114 10.80 8.22 -12.15
N THR A 115 10.66 8.29 -13.47
CA THR A 115 11.74 8.59 -14.40
C THR A 115 11.95 10.10 -14.51
N ASP A 116 12.90 10.50 -15.37
CA ASP A 116 13.17 11.89 -15.67
C ASP A 116 11.96 12.63 -16.27
N ASP A 117 12.11 13.96 -16.33
CA ASP A 117 11.08 14.88 -16.75
C ASP A 117 10.77 14.87 -18.25
N ASN A 118 11.59 14.23 -19.09
CA ASN A 118 11.41 14.23 -20.54
C ASN A 118 10.34 13.21 -20.95
N ASN A 119 10.34 12.03 -20.35
CA ASN A 119 9.33 10.99 -20.53
C ASN A 119 8.98 10.35 -19.19
N PRO A 120 8.09 10.98 -18.39
CA PRO A 120 7.81 10.49 -17.07
C PRO A 120 6.96 9.21 -17.15
N ALA A 121 7.46 8.18 -16.50
CA ALA A 121 6.72 7.02 -16.03
C ALA A 121 6.74 7.09 -14.51
N ILE A 122 5.57 7.06 -13.88
CA ILE A 122 5.42 7.18 -12.44
C ILE A 122 4.78 5.89 -11.94
N TYR A 123 5.41 5.29 -10.93
CA TYR A 123 4.83 4.27 -10.08
C TYR A 123 4.52 4.92 -8.72
N VAL A 124 3.31 4.70 -8.21
CA VAL A 124 2.92 5.07 -6.85
C VAL A 124 2.31 3.85 -6.18
N GLY A 125 2.87 3.45 -5.05
CA GLY A 125 2.34 2.39 -4.19
C GLY A 125 2.03 2.94 -2.81
N LEU A 126 0.81 2.76 -2.31
CA LEU A 126 0.47 3.01 -0.92
C LEU A 126 0.39 1.67 -0.18
N ARG A 127 1.20 1.52 0.87
CA ARG A 127 1.24 0.34 1.73
C ARG A 127 0.74 0.68 3.12
N THR A 128 -0.18 -0.12 3.63
CA THR A 128 -0.61 -0.12 5.02
C THR A 128 0.15 -1.21 5.77
N MET A 129 0.80 -0.85 6.87
CA MET A 129 1.68 -1.75 7.60
C MET A 129 1.73 -1.46 9.10
N ILE A 130 2.03 -2.48 9.88
CA ILE A 130 2.38 -2.38 11.30
C ILE A 130 3.82 -2.83 11.51
N ALA A 131 4.48 -2.31 12.55
CA ALA A 131 5.79 -2.81 12.93
C ALA A 131 5.67 -4.28 13.38
N PHE A 132 6.52 -5.14 12.84
CA PHE A 132 6.56 -6.56 13.17
C PHE A 132 7.87 -6.88 13.87
N GLU A 133 7.76 -7.16 15.17
CA GLU A 133 8.89 -7.44 16.06
C GLU A 133 9.01 -8.93 16.42
N ALA A 134 8.26 -9.84 15.80
CA ALA A 134 8.17 -11.24 16.28
C ALA A 134 9.49 -12.05 16.28
N ALA A 135 10.61 -11.44 15.91
CA ALA A 135 11.94 -11.96 16.19
C ALA A 135 12.34 -11.93 17.68
N THR A 136 11.73 -11.07 18.51
CA THR A 136 12.19 -10.82 19.89
C THR A 136 11.25 -11.31 20.99
N ASN A 137 9.95 -11.47 20.72
CA ASN A 137 8.94 -11.65 21.79
C ASN A 137 8.39 -13.07 21.97
N SER A 138 8.77 -14.01 21.12
CA SER A 138 8.55 -15.44 21.32
C SER A 138 9.89 -16.12 21.17
N GLY A 139 10.33 -16.92 22.15
CA GLY A 139 11.60 -17.67 22.16
C GLY A 139 11.73 -18.69 21.02
N SER A 140 11.64 -18.19 19.81
CA SER A 140 11.78 -18.88 18.54
C SER A 140 13.26 -18.79 18.19
N ASP A 141 13.94 -19.93 18.18
CA ASP A 141 15.31 -20.08 17.69
C ASP A 141 15.45 -19.80 16.17
N LEU A 142 14.41 -19.25 15.54
CA LEU A 142 14.42 -18.83 14.15
C LEU A 142 14.88 -17.38 14.03
N PRO A 143 15.80 -17.07 13.10
CA PRO A 143 16.20 -15.70 12.83
C PRO A 143 15.03 -14.90 12.23
N GLY A 144 14.25 -14.24 13.09
CA GLY A 144 13.36 -13.17 12.67
C GLY A 144 14.16 -11.87 12.48
N LYS A 145 13.82 -11.08 11.46
CA LYS A 145 14.29 -9.68 11.37
C LYS A 145 13.12 -8.78 11.73
N ALA A 146 13.36 -7.78 12.56
CA ALA A 146 12.42 -6.67 12.73
C ALA A 146 12.13 -6.04 11.35
N GLY A 147 10.85 -5.77 11.06
CA GLY A 147 10.42 -5.29 9.76
C GLY A 147 8.99 -4.74 9.77
N ASP A 148 8.46 -4.44 8.59
CA ASP A 148 7.06 -4.03 8.43
C ASP A 148 6.23 -5.25 8.02
N LEU A 149 5.16 -5.57 8.77
CA LEU A 149 4.12 -6.45 8.27
C LEU A 149 3.21 -5.63 7.37
N VAL A 150 3.28 -5.87 6.06
CA VAL A 150 2.37 -5.25 5.07
C VAL A 150 1.02 -5.95 5.16
N ILE A 151 0.00 -5.19 5.51
CA ILE A 151 -1.38 -5.67 5.64
C ILE A 151 -2.11 -5.52 4.30
N GLU A 152 -1.89 -4.39 3.63
CA GLU A 152 -2.55 -4.04 2.38
C GLU A 152 -1.64 -3.19 1.49
N GLU A 153 -1.76 -3.33 0.18
CA GLU A 153 -1.02 -2.52 -0.78
C GLU A 153 -1.88 -2.15 -1.99
N VAL A 154 -1.90 -0.85 -2.32
CA VAL A 154 -2.54 -0.34 -3.53
C VAL A 154 -1.51 0.35 -4.43
N GLU A 155 -1.39 -0.13 -5.67
CA GLU A 155 -0.38 0.37 -6.61
C GLU A 155 -0.99 0.91 -7.90
N ALA A 156 -0.41 1.98 -8.42
CA ALA A 156 -0.72 2.50 -9.75
C ALA A 156 0.58 2.76 -10.49
N VAL A 157 0.55 2.45 -11.78
CA VAL A 157 1.63 2.79 -12.72
C VAL A 157 0.99 3.52 -13.89
N ALA A 158 1.63 4.59 -14.31
CA ALA A 158 1.22 5.31 -15.51
C ALA A 158 2.43 5.93 -16.20
N ASN A 159 2.33 6.08 -17.51
CA ASN A 159 3.28 6.79 -18.37
C ASN A 159 2.51 7.74 -19.29
N GLY A 160 3.13 8.85 -19.69
CA GLY A 160 2.52 9.79 -20.63
C GLY A 160 2.96 11.24 -20.44
N PRO A 161 2.19 12.20 -21.00
CA PRO A 161 2.56 13.61 -20.92
C PRO A 161 2.68 14.10 -19.48
N LYS A 162 3.82 14.71 -19.14
CA LYS A 162 4.16 15.23 -17.81
C LYS A 162 3.05 16.09 -17.19
N SER A 163 2.37 16.90 -17.99
CA SER A 163 1.34 17.83 -17.52
C SER A 163 0.09 17.14 -16.94
N LYS A 164 -0.21 15.90 -17.37
CA LYS A 164 -1.41 15.16 -16.97
C LYS A 164 -1.11 14.02 -16.00
N LEU A 165 0.08 13.45 -16.11
CA LEU A 165 0.43 12.19 -15.44
C LEU A 165 0.36 12.25 -13.90
N PRO A 166 0.94 13.27 -13.21
CA PRO A 166 0.88 13.33 -11.76
C PRO A 166 -0.54 13.50 -11.21
N ALA A 167 -1.38 14.29 -11.87
CA ALA A 167 -2.75 14.51 -11.44
C ALA A 167 -3.59 13.24 -11.56
N PHE A 168 -3.44 12.53 -12.69
CA PHE A 168 -4.13 11.26 -12.93
C PHE A 168 -3.75 10.20 -11.89
N ILE A 169 -2.44 9.99 -11.67
CA ILE A 169 -1.98 8.94 -10.76
C ILE A 169 -2.33 9.25 -9.31
N ALA A 170 -2.19 10.52 -8.88
CA ALA A 170 -2.58 10.95 -7.54
C ALA A 170 -4.09 10.76 -7.30
N ALA A 171 -4.93 11.12 -8.27
CA ALA A 171 -6.38 10.94 -8.15
C ALA A 171 -6.78 9.46 -8.10
N ASN A 172 -6.14 8.60 -8.88
CA ASN A 172 -6.39 7.16 -8.87
C ASN A 172 -6.02 6.54 -7.52
N ILE A 173 -4.81 6.81 -7.02
CA ILE A 173 -4.39 6.33 -5.70
C ILE A 173 -5.27 6.90 -4.61
N ALA A 174 -5.53 8.21 -4.58
CA ALA A 174 -6.39 8.82 -3.57
C ALA A 174 -7.80 8.20 -3.54
N LYS A 175 -8.38 7.87 -4.71
CA LYS A 175 -9.66 7.15 -4.78
C LYS A 175 -9.57 5.76 -4.12
N ARG A 176 -8.51 5.00 -4.41
CA ARG A 176 -8.29 3.67 -3.81
C ARG A 176 -7.98 3.75 -2.32
N THR A 177 -7.23 4.77 -1.91
CA THR A 177 -6.97 5.10 -0.50
C THR A 177 -8.27 5.37 0.24
N LYS A 178 -9.18 6.18 -0.32
CA LYS A 178 -10.49 6.43 0.30
C LYS A 178 -11.32 5.15 0.45
N ALA A 179 -11.29 4.26 -0.54
CA ALA A 179 -11.97 2.95 -0.45
C ALA A 179 -11.37 2.08 0.67
N LEU A 180 -10.05 1.94 0.69
CA LEU A 180 -9.31 1.22 1.73
C LEU A 180 -9.62 1.77 3.13
N ILE A 181 -9.60 3.09 3.30
CA ILE A 181 -9.91 3.71 4.60
C ILE A 181 -11.36 3.48 4.97
N GLY A 182 -12.28 3.50 4.00
CA GLY A 182 -13.68 3.14 4.24
C GLY A 182 -13.82 1.71 4.80
N GLU A 183 -13.08 0.75 4.25
CA GLU A 183 -13.03 -0.62 4.76
C GLU A 183 -12.43 -0.70 6.17
N ILE A 184 -11.31 0.01 6.41
CA ILE A 184 -10.68 0.08 7.74
C ILE A 184 -11.66 0.63 8.77
N VAL A 185 -12.26 1.79 8.50
CA VAL A 185 -13.18 2.48 9.42
C VAL A 185 -14.45 1.68 9.64
N ALA A 186 -14.95 0.96 8.63
CA ALA A 186 -16.12 0.09 8.79
C ALA A 186 -15.84 -1.15 9.67
N GLY A 187 -14.58 -1.59 9.73
CA GLY A 187 -14.15 -2.70 10.58
C GLY A 187 -13.71 -2.30 11.99
N MET A 188 -13.66 -1.01 12.32
CA MET A 188 -13.38 -0.49 13.66
C MET A 188 -14.63 -0.52 14.55
#